data_AF-A0A534B5I4-F1
#
_entry.id   AF-A0A534B5I4-F1
#
_cell.length_a   1.000
_cell.length_b   1.000
_cell.length_c   1.000
_cell.angle_alpha   90.00
_cell.angle_beta   90.00
_cell.angle_gamma   90.00
#
_symmetry.space_group_name_H-M   'P 1'
#
loop_
_entity.id
_entity.type
_entity.pdbx_description
1 polymer ?
#
loop_
_entity_poly.entity_id
_entity_poly.type
_entity_poly.pdbx_seq_one_letter_code
_entity_poly.pdbx_strand_id
1 'polypeptide(L)'
;MKPRSRSGRRLFVLDTNVLMHDPTAIFRFEEHDVYLPMVVLEELDAHKKGLSENSRNVRQVSRFLDDMMRDVTKEQIDRGLQLPSGYSGDHGKKPSTGRLFFQTRQLGGELPQALPGQGADNGILAQTLALQNEHPDARVILVSKDINLRIKAAVLGVHAEDYYSDKTLEDADVLYSGMSALPADFWERHGKDMRSWKDADRTFYEITGPAVREWQPNQGVFEDVPEGIEGIVRKLSGDAATIELTRDYRNERHNVWGVTARNREQNFALNLLMDPEIDFVTVLGPAGTGKTLLALAAGLTQTLETNRFVEIIMTRVTIPLGEDIGFLPGTEEEKMEPWMGALMDNLEVLTGSQEGGNWGRAATHDLLRNRIRIRSLNFMRGRTFLNRYLILDEAQNLTPKQMKALITRAGPGTKLACLGNIAQIDTPYLTEMTSGLTYAVNRFRGWAHSGHVTLVRGERSRLADFASDIL
;
A
#
# COMPACT_ATOMS: atom_id res chain seq x y z
N MET A 1 -10.76 -0.97 44.71
CA MET A 1 -9.51 -1.11 43.93
C MET A 1 -8.50 -0.12 44.50
N LYS A 2 -7.36 -0.57 45.05
CA LYS A 2 -6.32 0.33 45.57
C LYS A 2 -5.67 1.11 44.41
N PRO A 3 -5.35 2.41 44.57
CA PRO A 3 -4.63 3.17 43.55
C PRO A 3 -3.20 2.61 43.45
N ARG A 4 -2.79 2.20 42.24
CA ARG A 4 -1.41 1.81 41.93
C ARG A 4 -0.50 3.04 42.07
N SER A 5 0.72 2.84 42.57
CA SER A 5 1.74 3.89 42.71
C SER A 5 2.09 4.52 41.36
N ARG A 6 1.96 5.86 41.29
CA ARG A 6 2.15 6.72 40.11
C ARG A 6 3.62 7.14 39.94
N SER A 7 4.50 6.28 39.40
CA SER A 7 5.81 6.76 38.91
C SER A 7 6.02 6.28 37.48
N GLY A 8 5.87 7.18 36.51
CA GLY A 8 6.16 6.92 35.09
C GLY A 8 5.02 7.18 34.10
N ARG A 9 3.85 7.69 34.54
CA ARG A 9 2.71 7.95 33.64
C ARG A 9 2.93 9.25 32.86
N ARG A 10 2.88 9.17 31.53
CA ARG A 10 2.96 10.32 30.62
C ARG A 10 1.56 10.71 30.14
N LEU A 11 1.33 12.01 30.01
CA LEU A 11 0.12 12.60 29.45
C LEU A 11 0.51 13.44 28.23
N PHE A 12 0.13 13.00 27.04
CA PHE A 12 0.42 13.71 25.79
C PHE A 12 -0.72 14.64 25.41
N VAL A 13 -0.43 15.92 25.30
CA VAL A 13 -1.35 16.91 24.74
C VAL A 13 -1.08 17.02 23.25
N LEU A 14 -2.06 16.73 22.40
CA LEU A 14 -1.86 16.77 20.95
C LEU A 14 -2.24 18.12 20.36
N ASP A 15 -1.42 18.61 19.45
CA ASP A 15 -1.69 19.73 18.57
C ASP A 15 -2.53 19.30 17.33
N THR A 16 -3.35 20.20 16.81
CA THR A 16 -4.17 20.00 15.60
C THR A 16 -3.31 19.64 14.40
N ASN A 17 -2.15 20.27 14.22
CA ASN A 17 -1.26 20.00 13.10
C ASN A 17 -0.78 18.54 13.06
N VAL A 18 -0.64 17.90 14.23
CA VAL A 18 -0.29 16.48 14.33
C VAL A 18 -1.42 15.63 13.74
N LEU A 19 -2.66 15.90 14.14
CA LEU A 19 -3.86 15.17 13.71
C LEU A 19 -4.23 15.44 12.24
N MET A 20 -3.97 16.65 11.76
CA MET A 20 -4.17 17.03 10.35
C MET A 20 -3.17 16.32 9.43
N HIS A 21 -1.97 16.01 9.91
CA HIS A 21 -0.96 15.29 9.14
C HIS A 21 -1.04 13.77 9.33
N ASP A 22 -1.47 13.29 10.50
CA ASP A 22 -1.57 11.88 10.81
C ASP A 22 -2.83 11.59 11.64
N PRO A 23 -3.89 11.09 11.00
CA PRO A 23 -5.14 10.81 11.70
C PRO A 23 -5.01 9.66 12.71
N THR A 24 -3.95 8.85 12.63
CA THR A 24 -3.69 7.72 13.54
C THR A 24 -2.90 8.12 14.78
N ALA A 25 -2.41 9.35 14.87
CA ALA A 25 -1.58 9.81 15.98
C ALA A 25 -2.24 9.60 17.36
N ILE A 26 -3.58 9.71 17.45
CA ILE A 26 -4.35 9.46 18.69
C ILE A 26 -4.08 8.06 19.27
N PHE A 27 -3.78 7.08 18.41
CA PHE A 27 -3.61 5.68 18.81
C PHE A 27 -2.16 5.29 19.08
N ARG A 28 -1.18 6.11 18.69
CA ARG A 28 0.25 5.73 18.79
C ARG A 28 0.82 5.81 20.21
N PHE A 29 0.06 6.31 21.17
CA PHE A 29 0.48 6.49 22.55
C PHE A 29 -0.07 5.39 23.47
N GLU A 30 -0.10 4.14 23.03
CA GLU A 30 -0.87 3.03 23.66
C GLU A 30 -0.60 2.78 25.15
N GLU A 31 0.61 3.10 25.64
CA GLU A 31 1.00 2.95 27.05
C GLU A 31 0.70 4.19 27.90
N HIS A 32 0.19 5.26 27.29
CA HIS A 32 0.15 6.61 27.86
C HIS A 32 -1.21 7.29 27.63
N ASP A 33 -1.52 8.26 28.47
CA ASP A 33 -2.78 9.00 28.34
C ASP A 33 -2.62 10.11 27.29
N VAL A 34 -3.68 10.36 26.52
CA VAL A 34 -3.74 11.39 25.48
C VAL A 34 -4.80 12.41 25.88
N TYR A 35 -4.50 13.69 25.74
CA TYR A 35 -5.40 14.79 26.02
C TYR A 35 -5.65 15.64 24.76
N LEU A 36 -6.92 15.86 24.45
CA LEU A 36 -7.35 16.73 23.35
C LEU A 36 -7.98 18.01 23.91
N PRO A 37 -7.29 19.16 23.75
CA PRO A 37 -7.87 20.48 24.00
C PRO A 37 -9.11 20.72 23.12
N MET A 38 -10.09 21.48 23.63
CA MET A 38 -11.29 21.82 22.84
C MET A 38 -10.95 22.64 21.59
N VAL A 39 -9.94 23.49 21.69
CA VAL A 39 -9.46 24.28 20.54
C VAL A 39 -8.98 23.42 19.37
N VAL A 40 -8.44 22.22 19.66
CA VAL A 40 -8.06 21.27 18.61
C VAL A 40 -9.29 20.74 17.88
N LEU A 41 -10.38 20.47 18.60
CA LEU A 41 -11.65 20.04 17.98
C LEU A 41 -12.27 21.16 17.12
N GLU A 42 -12.18 22.41 17.58
CA GLU A 42 -12.65 23.58 16.82
C GLU A 42 -11.85 23.76 15.51
N GLU A 43 -10.52 23.65 15.58
CA GLU A 43 -9.67 23.72 14.39
C GLU A 43 -9.89 22.55 13.43
N LEU A 44 -10.06 21.34 13.94
CA LEU A 44 -10.45 20.19 13.12
C LEU A 44 -11.78 20.48 12.40
N ASP A 45 -12.80 21.01 13.07
CA ASP A 45 -14.07 21.31 12.38
C ASP A 45 -13.90 22.40 11.30
N ALA A 46 -13.12 23.44 11.58
CA ALA A 46 -12.80 24.50 10.62
C ALA A 46 -12.10 23.96 9.37
N HIS A 47 -11.17 23.00 9.53
CA HIS A 47 -10.40 22.40 8.44
C HIS A 47 -11.08 21.22 7.74
N LYS A 48 -12.29 20.83 8.15
CA LYS A 48 -13.04 19.68 7.61
C LYS A 48 -13.53 19.89 6.17
N LYS A 49 -13.73 21.15 5.77
CA LYS A 49 -14.23 21.54 4.44
C LYS A 49 -13.08 21.63 3.45
N GLY A 50 -13.22 20.95 2.32
CA GLY A 50 -12.22 20.95 1.25
C GLY A 50 -11.83 19.56 0.76
N LEU A 51 -11.07 19.53 -0.32
CA LEU A 51 -10.59 18.32 -0.98
C LEU A 51 -9.12 17.99 -0.66
N SER A 52 -8.45 18.80 0.18
CA SER A 52 -7.05 18.61 0.57
C SER A 52 -6.84 17.38 1.47
N GLU A 53 -5.59 16.90 1.54
CA GLU A 53 -5.18 15.81 2.44
C GLU A 53 -5.49 16.17 3.90
N ASN A 54 -5.14 17.38 4.34
CA ASN A 54 -5.48 17.87 5.67
C ASN A 54 -6.98 17.76 5.96
N SER A 55 -7.85 18.22 5.05
CA SER A 55 -9.31 18.08 5.22
C SER A 55 -9.78 16.63 5.23
N ARG A 56 -9.09 15.72 4.53
CA ARG A 56 -9.39 14.29 4.54
C ARG A 56 -8.97 13.62 5.85
N ASN A 57 -7.77 13.93 6.33
CA ASN A 57 -7.25 13.46 7.62
C ASN A 57 -8.12 13.94 8.76
N VAL A 58 -8.49 15.22 8.75
CA VAL A 58 -9.49 15.80 9.67
C VAL A 58 -10.80 15.00 9.67
N ARG A 59 -11.37 14.68 8.50
CA ARG A 59 -12.58 13.86 8.42
C ARG A 59 -12.38 12.44 8.97
N GLN A 60 -11.18 11.88 8.82
CA GLN A 60 -10.84 10.57 9.35
C GLN A 60 -10.70 10.61 10.89
N VAL A 61 -10.03 11.63 11.43
CA VAL A 61 -10.01 11.92 12.88
C VAL A 61 -11.44 12.09 13.41
N SER A 62 -12.29 12.86 12.74
CA SER A 62 -13.70 13.00 13.15
C SER A 62 -14.45 11.67 13.21
N ARG A 63 -14.19 10.74 12.27
CA ARG A 63 -14.81 9.40 12.30
C ARG A 63 -14.28 8.56 13.45
N PHE A 64 -12.98 8.59 13.71
CA PHE A 64 -12.39 7.90 14.85
C PHE A 64 -12.97 8.40 16.17
N LEU A 65 -13.09 9.72 16.32
CA LEU A 65 -13.72 10.32 17.50
C LEU A 65 -15.22 9.98 17.59
N ASP A 66 -15.97 10.00 16.47
CA ASP A 66 -17.38 9.60 16.44
C ASP A 66 -17.55 8.14 16.88
N ASP A 67 -16.76 7.22 16.32
CA ASP A 67 -16.80 5.80 16.68
C ASP A 67 -16.47 5.58 18.17
N MET A 68 -15.51 6.32 18.73
CA MET A 68 -15.17 6.26 20.17
C MET A 68 -16.26 6.85 21.07
N MET A 69 -17.08 7.76 20.56
CA MET A 69 -18.13 8.45 21.32
C MET A 69 -19.49 7.73 21.28
N ARG A 70 -19.66 6.69 20.44
CA ARG A 70 -20.90 5.92 20.35
C ARG A 70 -21.21 5.20 21.67
N ASP A 71 -22.45 5.36 22.14
CA ASP A 71 -22.97 4.74 23.36
C ASP A 71 -22.18 5.07 24.64
N VAL A 72 -21.48 6.22 24.66
CA VAL A 72 -20.68 6.68 25.79
C VAL A 72 -21.43 7.71 26.63
N THR A 73 -21.44 7.51 27.95
CA THR A 73 -22.02 8.43 28.95
C THR A 73 -21.06 9.57 29.34
N LYS A 74 -21.60 10.67 29.89
CA LYS A 74 -20.80 11.81 30.36
C LYS A 74 -19.78 11.39 31.42
N GLU A 75 -20.16 10.49 32.33
CA GLU A 75 -19.27 9.95 33.36
C GLU A 75 -18.11 9.14 32.78
N GLN A 76 -18.32 8.47 31.64
CA GLN A 76 -17.25 7.76 30.92
C GLN A 76 -16.29 8.74 30.23
N ILE A 77 -16.81 9.80 29.59
CA ILE A 77 -16.00 10.87 28.99
C ILE A 77 -15.10 11.52 30.05
N ASP A 78 -15.67 11.84 31.22
CA ASP A 78 -14.93 12.49 32.31
C ASP A 78 -13.85 11.58 32.93
N ARG A 79 -13.97 10.25 32.78
CA ARG A 79 -12.97 9.26 33.23
C ARG A 79 -11.94 8.89 32.14
N GLY A 80 -12.05 9.49 30.97
CA GLY A 80 -11.26 9.17 29.79
C GLY A 80 -11.71 7.88 29.09
N LEU A 81 -11.73 7.92 27.76
CA LEU A 81 -12.10 6.79 26.90
C LEU A 81 -10.91 5.87 26.68
N GLN A 82 -11.13 4.55 26.65
CA GLN A 82 -10.03 3.62 26.39
C GLN A 82 -9.59 3.71 24.93
N LEU A 83 -8.28 3.82 24.68
CA LEU A 83 -7.74 3.81 23.32
C LEU A 83 -7.90 2.40 22.71
N PRO A 84 -8.45 2.26 21.49
CA PRO A 84 -8.59 0.95 20.85
C PRO A 84 -7.23 0.34 20.49
N SER A 85 -7.00 -0.93 20.82
CA SER A 85 -5.75 -1.66 20.59
C SER A 85 -5.57 -2.21 19.16
N GLY A 86 -6.42 -1.81 18.21
CA GLY A 86 -6.48 -2.41 16.86
C GLY A 86 -6.03 -1.50 15.73
N TYR A 87 -5.65 -0.25 16.02
CA TYR A 87 -5.29 0.76 15.02
C TYR A 87 -3.79 1.08 14.98
N SER A 88 -3.00 0.62 15.96
CA SER A 88 -1.55 0.68 15.87
C SER A 88 -1.03 -0.49 15.06
N GLY A 89 -0.01 -0.24 14.24
CA GLY A 89 0.63 -1.26 13.39
C GLY A 89 1.32 -2.40 14.15
N ASP A 90 1.19 -2.47 15.48
CA ASP A 90 1.76 -3.54 16.28
C ASP A 90 0.74 -4.69 16.40
N HIS A 91 0.97 -5.74 15.63
CA HIS A 91 0.13 -6.93 15.57
C HIS A 91 0.00 -7.61 16.94
N GLY A 92 -1.02 -7.20 17.72
CA GLY A 92 -1.66 -8.02 18.75
C GLY A 92 -0.84 -8.37 20.00
N LYS A 93 0.27 -7.69 20.30
CA LYS A 93 1.14 -8.14 21.41
C LYS A 93 0.79 -7.62 22.80
N LYS A 94 0.07 -6.50 22.97
CA LYS A 94 -0.49 -6.08 24.29
C LYS A 94 -1.77 -5.23 24.14
N PRO A 95 -2.74 -5.35 25.06
CA PRO A 95 -3.87 -4.42 25.10
C PRO A 95 -3.40 -3.01 25.49
N SER A 96 -3.79 -2.01 24.69
CA SER A 96 -3.66 -0.59 25.01
C SER A 96 -4.12 -0.30 26.45
N THR A 97 -3.27 0.40 27.20
CA THR A 97 -3.55 0.80 28.59
C THR A 97 -3.84 2.30 28.73
N GLY A 98 -3.53 3.07 27.68
CA GLY A 98 -3.77 4.51 27.57
C GLY A 98 -5.24 4.89 27.42
N ARG A 99 -5.56 6.12 27.83
CA ARG A 99 -6.90 6.71 27.68
C ARG A 99 -6.86 8.05 26.98
N LEU A 100 -7.92 8.32 26.21
CA LEU A 100 -8.20 9.61 25.59
C LEU A 100 -9.06 10.47 26.51
N PHE A 101 -8.56 11.65 26.86
CA PHE A 101 -9.23 12.68 27.64
C PHE A 101 -9.57 13.87 26.76
N PHE A 102 -10.75 14.43 26.94
CA PHE A 102 -11.15 15.71 26.35
C PHE A 102 -11.11 16.81 27.39
N GLN A 103 -10.86 18.04 26.96
CA GLN A 103 -11.04 19.20 27.83
C GLN A 103 -12.52 19.39 28.18
N THR A 104 -12.89 19.10 29.43
CA THR A 104 -14.28 19.20 29.91
C THR A 104 -14.50 20.37 30.88
N ARG A 105 -13.43 21.05 31.30
CA ARG A 105 -13.44 22.20 32.21
C ARG A 105 -12.53 23.29 31.70
N GLN A 106 -12.81 24.52 32.09
CA GLN A 106 -11.85 25.61 31.92
C GLN A 106 -10.76 25.46 32.98
N LEU A 107 -9.55 25.16 32.54
CA LEU A 107 -8.36 25.13 33.39
C LEU A 107 -7.73 26.52 33.41
N GLY A 108 -7.45 27.06 34.60
CA GLY A 108 -6.97 28.43 34.82
C GLY A 108 -5.46 28.61 34.63
N GLY A 109 -4.95 28.38 33.43
CA GLY A 109 -3.56 28.69 33.09
C GLY A 109 -3.40 30.13 32.60
N GLU A 110 -2.87 31.03 33.43
CA GLU A 110 -2.52 32.38 32.98
C GLU A 110 -1.18 32.37 32.24
N LEU A 111 -1.22 32.69 30.95
CA LEU A 111 -0.01 32.91 30.14
C LEU A 111 0.55 34.32 30.40
N PRO A 112 1.88 34.52 30.38
CA PRO A 112 2.48 35.85 30.47
C PRO A 112 1.91 36.80 29.40
N GLN A 113 1.53 38.03 29.82
CA GLN A 113 0.96 39.05 28.93
C GLN A 113 1.87 39.45 27.74
N ALA A 114 3.16 39.11 27.80
CA ALA A 114 4.16 39.42 26.78
C ALA A 114 4.25 38.40 25.63
N LEU A 115 3.46 37.32 25.63
CA LEU A 115 3.47 36.34 24.53
C LEU A 115 2.80 36.93 23.27
N PRO A 116 3.52 37.03 22.14
CA PRO A 116 2.94 37.49 20.89
C PRO A 116 2.02 36.42 20.26
N GLY A 117 0.89 36.89 19.73
CA GLY A 117 -0.13 36.07 19.05
C GLY A 117 -1.44 36.00 19.84
N GLN A 118 -2.57 36.07 19.15
CA GLN A 118 -3.89 35.70 19.67
C GLN A 118 -4.37 34.51 18.86
N GLY A 119 -4.75 33.40 19.50
CA GLY A 119 -5.24 32.23 18.76
C GLY A 119 -5.13 30.90 19.49
N ALA A 120 -5.33 29.83 18.71
CA ALA A 120 -5.40 28.44 19.12
C ALA A 120 -4.15 27.91 19.82
N ASP A 121 -2.96 28.23 19.31
CA ASP A 121 -1.66 27.92 19.92
C ASP A 121 -1.60 28.28 21.41
N ASN A 122 -2.02 29.50 21.75
CA ASN A 122 -1.99 29.98 23.13
C ASN A 122 -3.01 29.22 23.99
N GLY A 123 -4.15 28.83 23.41
CA GLY A 123 -5.10 27.95 24.06
C GLY A 123 -4.48 26.60 24.41
N ILE A 124 -3.79 25.96 23.47
CA ILE A 124 -3.09 24.67 23.67
C ILE A 124 -2.01 24.81 24.76
N LEU A 125 -1.20 25.87 24.72
CA LEU A 125 -0.15 26.13 25.71
C LEU A 125 -0.71 26.38 27.11
N ALA A 126 -1.75 27.20 27.24
CA ALA A 126 -2.38 27.49 28.52
C ALA A 126 -2.97 26.23 29.16
N GLN A 127 -3.61 25.38 28.36
CA GLN A 127 -4.16 24.11 28.84
C GLN A 127 -3.05 23.13 29.25
N THR A 128 -1.98 23.02 28.46
CA THR A 128 -0.84 22.15 28.78
C THR A 128 -0.19 22.56 30.09
N LEU A 129 0.03 23.86 30.30
CA LEU A 129 0.59 24.39 31.54
C LEU A 129 -0.33 24.14 32.75
N ALA A 130 -1.64 24.31 32.58
CA ALA A 130 -2.60 24.05 33.65
C ALA A 130 -2.64 22.55 34.02
N LEU A 131 -2.59 21.65 33.04
CA LEU A 131 -2.48 20.20 33.28
C LEU A 131 -1.19 19.83 34.01
N GLN A 132 -0.07 20.49 33.69
CA GLN A 132 1.21 20.28 34.36
C GLN A 132 1.12 20.66 35.86
N ASN A 133 0.35 21.68 36.20
CA ASN A 133 0.11 22.08 37.59
C ASN A 133 -0.87 21.15 38.33
N GLU A 134 -1.92 20.64 37.65
CA GLU A 134 -2.89 19.71 38.25
C GLU A 134 -2.35 18.28 38.42
N HIS A 135 -1.34 17.91 37.64
CA HIS A 135 -0.77 16.57 37.62
C HIS A 135 0.74 16.57 37.91
N PRO A 136 1.19 16.98 39.12
CA PRO A 136 2.61 17.00 39.47
C PRO A 136 3.26 15.59 39.46
N ASP A 137 2.45 14.54 39.60
CA ASP A 137 2.89 13.14 39.57
C ASP A 137 3.04 12.56 38.15
N ALA A 138 2.63 13.30 37.11
CA ALA A 138 2.65 12.85 35.73
C ALA A 138 3.50 13.79 34.87
N ARG A 139 4.16 13.22 33.86
CA ARG A 139 4.91 14.04 32.88
C ARG A 139 3.94 14.46 31.77
N VAL A 140 3.56 15.74 31.78
CA VAL A 140 2.74 16.35 30.71
C VAL A 140 3.66 16.80 29.57
N ILE A 141 3.33 16.39 28.35
CA ILE A 141 4.15 16.61 27.15
C ILE A 141 3.25 17.14 26.02
N LEU A 142 3.57 18.31 25.49
CA LEU A 142 2.95 18.82 24.26
C LEU A 142 3.58 18.16 23.04
N VAL A 143 2.78 17.56 22.17
CA VAL A 143 3.24 16.96 20.92
C VAL A 143 2.77 17.84 19.77
N SER A 144 3.71 18.39 19.01
CA SER A 144 3.41 19.29 17.88
C SER A 144 4.41 19.09 16.75
N LYS A 145 3.98 19.34 15.51
CA LYS A 145 4.85 19.47 14.32
C LYS A 145 5.34 20.90 14.07
N ASP A 146 4.76 21.91 14.72
CA ASP A 146 5.13 23.31 14.51
C ASP A 146 6.28 23.71 15.43
N ILE A 147 7.42 24.06 14.82
CA ILE A 147 8.60 24.53 15.52
C ILE A 147 8.32 25.79 16.36
N ASN A 148 7.47 26.70 15.88
CA ASN A 148 7.13 27.94 16.59
C ASN A 148 6.34 27.64 17.86
N LEU A 149 5.39 26.70 17.79
CA LEU A 149 4.63 26.27 18.98
C LEU A 149 5.55 25.60 20.00
N ARG A 150 6.50 24.76 19.58
CA ARG A 150 7.49 24.15 20.47
C ARG A 150 8.44 25.16 21.09
N ILE A 151 8.87 26.19 20.36
CA ILE A 151 9.68 27.29 20.91
C ILE A 151 8.90 28.05 21.98
N LYS A 152 7.63 28.41 21.72
CA LYS A 152 6.76 29.07 22.71
C LYS A 152 6.59 28.20 23.96
N ALA A 153 6.39 26.90 23.79
CA ALA A 153 6.30 25.95 24.91
C ALA A 153 7.57 25.94 25.77
N ALA A 154 8.74 25.87 25.14
CA ALA A 154 10.03 25.91 25.85
C ALA A 154 10.22 27.20 26.64
N VAL A 155 9.85 28.37 26.08
CA VAL A 155 9.88 29.67 26.79
C VAL A 155 8.97 29.67 28.02
N LEU A 156 7.86 28.94 27.98
CA LEU A 156 6.90 28.83 29.07
C LEU A 156 7.22 27.74 30.09
N GLY A 157 8.31 27.00 29.90
CA GLY A 157 8.64 25.85 30.75
C GLY A 157 7.74 24.64 30.52
N VAL A 158 6.97 24.63 29.42
CA VAL A 158 6.18 23.48 28.98
C VAL A 158 7.08 22.53 28.20
N HIS A 159 7.09 21.26 28.58
CA HIS A 159 7.80 20.24 27.81
C HIS A 159 7.07 19.97 26.50
N ALA A 160 7.73 20.23 25.38
CA ALA A 160 7.22 19.92 24.05
C ALA A 160 8.16 18.98 23.28
N GLU A 161 7.59 18.02 22.57
CA GLU A 161 8.29 17.06 21.73
C GLU A 161 7.81 17.22 20.28
N ASP A 162 8.74 17.06 19.33
CA ASP A 162 8.38 17.00 17.92
C ASP A 162 7.65 15.68 17.65
N TYR A 163 6.56 15.77 16.88
CA TYR A 163 5.92 14.58 16.37
C TYR A 163 6.73 14.00 15.21
N TYR A 164 7.70 13.17 15.57
CA TYR A 164 8.29 12.21 14.65
C TYR A 164 7.31 11.07 14.48
N SER A 165 6.54 11.10 13.40
CA SER A 165 6.14 9.82 12.82
C SER A 165 7.42 9.24 12.25
N ASP A 166 7.88 8.10 12.74
CA ASP A 166 8.86 7.27 12.03
C ASP A 166 8.23 6.86 10.69
N LYS A 167 8.23 7.80 9.76
CA LYS A 167 7.80 7.68 8.36
C LYS A 167 9.03 7.63 7.45
N THR A 168 10.22 7.44 8.02
CA THR A 168 11.49 7.55 7.31
C THR A 168 12.32 6.27 7.32
N LEU A 169 11.91 5.24 8.05
CA LEU A 169 12.47 3.90 8.02
C LEU A 169 11.30 2.95 8.34
N GLU A 170 11.08 1.89 7.54
CA GLU A 170 10.11 0.77 7.73
C GLU A 170 8.80 0.73 6.90
N ASP A 171 8.32 1.78 6.24
CA ASP A 171 7.00 1.69 5.56
C ASP A 171 7.00 0.93 4.19
N ALA A 172 8.18 0.67 3.60
CA ALA A 172 8.29 -0.21 2.41
C ALA A 172 8.37 -1.71 2.78
N ASP A 173 8.75 -2.04 4.02
CA ASP A 173 8.95 -3.42 4.49
C ASP A 173 7.68 -4.02 5.15
N VAL A 174 6.65 -3.19 5.42
CA VAL A 174 5.37 -3.62 6.03
C VAL A 174 4.29 -3.96 4.98
N LEU A 175 4.54 -3.69 3.69
CA LEU A 175 3.62 -4.07 2.63
C LEU A 175 3.73 -5.58 2.35
N TYR A 176 2.59 -6.28 2.38
CA TYR A 176 2.47 -7.68 1.98
C TYR A 176 3.15 -7.87 0.62
N SER A 177 4.28 -8.56 0.57
CA SER A 177 5.11 -8.72 -0.64
C SER A 177 4.56 -9.76 -1.62
N GLY A 178 3.54 -10.52 -1.20
CA GLY A 178 3.04 -11.67 -1.96
C GLY A 178 3.92 -12.92 -1.85
N MET A 179 5.04 -12.85 -1.14
CA MET A 179 6.01 -13.94 -1.00
C MET A 179 6.50 -14.08 0.45
N SER A 180 6.83 -15.31 0.87
CA SER A 180 7.43 -15.56 2.18
C SER A 180 8.51 -16.62 2.12
N ALA A 181 9.64 -16.35 2.75
CA ALA A 181 10.68 -17.35 2.96
C ALA A 181 10.19 -18.41 3.97
N LEU A 182 10.47 -19.67 3.66
CA LEU A 182 10.24 -20.80 4.56
C LEU A 182 11.37 -20.82 5.61
N PRO A 183 11.06 -21.01 6.90
CA PRO A 183 12.07 -21.17 7.94
C PRO A 183 13.03 -22.34 7.66
N ALA A 184 14.28 -22.25 8.13
CA ALA A 184 15.26 -23.32 7.93
C ALA A 184 14.82 -24.68 8.51
N ASP A 185 14.03 -24.67 9.58
CA ASP A 185 13.47 -25.85 10.23
C ASP A 185 12.08 -26.25 9.69
N PHE A 186 11.65 -25.67 8.56
CA PHE A 186 10.32 -25.88 8.01
C PHE A 186 10.05 -27.37 7.72
N TRP A 187 10.92 -28.04 6.97
CA TRP A 187 10.73 -29.46 6.65
C TRP A 187 10.84 -30.38 7.86
N GLU A 188 11.61 -30.03 8.89
CA GLU A 188 11.69 -30.80 10.12
C GLU A 188 10.37 -30.76 10.90
N ARG A 189 9.71 -29.60 10.93
CA ARG A 189 8.44 -29.38 11.63
C ARG A 189 7.23 -29.88 10.84
N HIS A 190 7.30 -29.84 9.53
CA HIS A 190 6.15 -30.02 8.65
C HIS A 190 6.23 -31.23 7.70
N GLY A 191 7.41 -31.86 7.58
CA GLY A 191 7.66 -32.94 6.60
C GLY A 191 7.12 -34.32 7.01
N LYS A 192 6.83 -34.57 8.29
CA LYS A 192 6.46 -35.91 8.79
C LYS A 192 5.18 -36.46 8.16
N ASP A 193 4.16 -35.62 7.97
CA ASP A 193 2.86 -35.98 7.39
C ASP A 193 2.68 -35.41 5.97
N MET A 194 3.77 -34.99 5.33
CA MET A 194 3.73 -34.38 4.00
C MET A 194 3.30 -35.42 2.96
N ARG A 195 2.37 -35.04 2.09
CA ARG A 195 2.00 -35.82 0.91
C ARG A 195 2.45 -35.09 -0.34
N SER A 196 2.94 -35.81 -1.33
CA SER A 196 3.26 -35.27 -2.64
C SER A 196 2.54 -36.04 -3.73
N TRP A 197 2.02 -35.34 -4.73
CA TRP A 197 1.46 -35.95 -5.93
C TRP A 197 1.76 -35.11 -7.17
N LYS A 198 1.57 -35.72 -8.33
CA LYS A 198 1.62 -35.03 -9.61
C LYS A 198 0.25 -35.08 -10.25
N ASP A 199 -0.17 -33.97 -10.83
CA ASP A 199 -1.34 -33.87 -11.69
C ASP A 199 -0.91 -33.22 -13.00
N ALA A 200 -0.98 -33.98 -14.10
CA ALA A 200 -0.33 -33.66 -15.36
C ALA A 200 1.17 -33.29 -15.19
N ASP A 201 1.57 -32.08 -15.60
CA ASP A 201 2.92 -31.53 -15.48
C ASP A 201 3.16 -30.77 -14.16
N ARG A 202 2.15 -30.67 -13.30
CA ARG A 202 2.18 -29.90 -12.05
C ARG A 202 2.49 -30.82 -10.87
N THR A 203 3.36 -30.35 -9.98
CA THR A 203 3.76 -31.08 -8.77
C THR A 203 3.22 -30.37 -7.55
N PHE A 204 2.59 -31.12 -6.65
CA PHE A 204 1.93 -30.59 -5.46
C PHE A 204 2.45 -31.25 -4.19
N TYR A 205 2.46 -30.47 -3.11
CA TYR A 205 2.72 -30.90 -1.76
C TYR A 205 1.56 -30.49 -0.86
N GLU A 206 1.05 -31.41 -0.05
CA GLU A 206 0.15 -31.12 1.06
C GLU A 206 0.95 -31.14 2.35
N ILE A 207 0.91 -30.03 3.06
CA ILE A 207 1.71 -29.78 4.26
C ILE A 207 0.77 -29.36 5.38
N THR A 208 1.01 -29.87 6.60
CA THR A 208 0.22 -29.53 7.79
C THR A 208 1.10 -28.85 8.84
N GLY A 209 0.58 -27.80 9.49
CA GLY A 209 1.16 -27.26 10.72
C GLY A 209 0.93 -25.75 10.91
N PRO A 210 1.46 -25.18 12.00
CA PRO A 210 1.12 -23.83 12.44
C PRO A 210 1.46 -22.72 11.45
N ALA A 211 2.55 -22.85 10.67
CA ALA A 211 2.97 -21.87 9.68
C ALA A 211 1.94 -21.65 8.56
N VAL A 212 1.10 -22.65 8.27
CA VAL A 212 0.05 -22.58 7.24
C VAL A 212 -1.00 -21.51 7.56
N ARG A 213 -1.25 -21.22 8.84
CA ARG A 213 -2.33 -20.32 9.27
C ARG A 213 -2.12 -18.87 8.83
N GLU A 214 -0.88 -18.49 8.57
CA GLU A 214 -0.51 -17.12 8.19
C GLU A 214 -0.50 -16.92 6.67
N TRP A 215 -0.52 -18.02 5.91
CA TRP A 215 -0.46 -17.98 4.46
C TRP A 215 -1.75 -17.50 3.83
N GLN A 216 -1.60 -16.99 2.60
CA GLN A 216 -2.69 -16.55 1.76
C GLN A 216 -2.77 -17.40 0.49
N PRO A 217 -3.96 -17.55 -0.12
CA PRO A 217 -4.07 -18.10 -1.46
C PRO A 217 -3.19 -17.34 -2.45
N ASN A 218 -2.54 -18.09 -3.34
CA ASN A 218 -1.59 -17.64 -4.35
C ASN A 218 -0.36 -16.89 -3.80
N GLN A 219 -0.06 -17.02 -2.51
CA GLN A 219 1.20 -16.54 -1.94
C GLN A 219 2.35 -17.41 -2.43
N GLY A 220 3.44 -16.78 -2.85
CA GLY A 220 4.70 -17.46 -3.14
C GLY A 220 5.40 -17.88 -1.85
N VAL A 221 5.87 -19.12 -1.78
CA VAL A 221 6.70 -19.63 -0.70
C VAL A 221 8.00 -20.13 -1.29
N PHE A 222 9.11 -19.88 -0.61
CA PHE A 222 10.41 -20.27 -1.11
C PHE A 222 11.40 -20.59 -0.01
N GLU A 223 12.36 -21.47 -0.28
CA GLU A 223 13.54 -21.64 0.57
C GLU A 223 14.66 -20.71 0.11
N ASP A 224 15.30 -20.01 1.05
CA ASP A 224 16.38 -19.08 0.73
C ASP A 224 17.75 -19.77 0.71
N VAL A 225 17.81 -20.85 -0.06
CA VAL A 225 19.01 -21.64 -0.32
C VAL A 225 19.15 -21.92 -1.82
N PRO A 226 20.38 -22.16 -2.32
CA PRO A 226 20.57 -22.63 -3.70
C PRO A 226 19.75 -23.89 -3.94
N GLU A 227 19.04 -23.95 -5.08
CA GLU A 227 18.15 -25.07 -5.45
C GLU A 227 17.00 -25.35 -4.47
N GLY A 228 16.70 -24.39 -3.59
CA GLY A 228 15.56 -24.45 -2.68
C GLY A 228 14.22 -24.53 -3.42
N ILE A 229 13.22 -25.10 -2.76
CA ILE A 229 11.87 -25.20 -3.31
C ILE A 229 11.26 -23.81 -3.50
N GLU A 230 10.61 -23.59 -4.64
CA GLU A 230 9.75 -22.44 -4.91
C GLU A 230 8.35 -22.95 -5.27
N GLY A 231 7.34 -22.47 -4.56
CA GLY A 231 5.97 -22.90 -4.76
C GLY A 231 4.93 -21.83 -4.49
N ILE A 232 3.71 -22.07 -4.95
CA ILE A 232 2.54 -21.19 -4.77
C ILE A 232 1.51 -21.91 -3.93
N VAL A 233 1.02 -21.25 -2.88
CA VAL A 233 -0.06 -21.77 -2.03
C VAL A 233 -1.37 -21.79 -2.83
N ARG A 234 -1.96 -22.96 -3.06
CA ARG A 234 -3.20 -23.11 -3.85
C ARG A 234 -4.46 -23.30 -3.03
N LYS A 235 -4.36 -24.05 -1.95
CA LYS A 235 -5.51 -24.37 -1.09
C LYS A 235 -5.10 -24.30 0.37
N LEU A 236 -5.97 -23.72 1.19
CA LEU A 236 -5.83 -23.65 2.64
C LEU A 236 -7.04 -24.35 3.27
N SER A 237 -6.82 -25.26 4.20
CA SER A 237 -7.87 -26.00 4.91
C SER A 237 -7.47 -26.23 6.36
N GLY A 238 -7.90 -25.33 7.25
CA GLY A 238 -7.50 -25.36 8.65
C GLY A 238 -5.99 -25.23 8.79
N ASP A 239 -5.35 -26.29 9.27
CA ASP A 239 -3.89 -26.35 9.47
C ASP A 239 -3.14 -26.97 8.28
N ALA A 240 -3.84 -27.33 7.19
CA ALA A 240 -3.25 -27.92 6.01
C ALA A 240 -3.25 -26.95 4.81
N ALA A 241 -2.16 -26.96 4.04
CA ALA A 241 -2.00 -26.22 2.80
C ALA A 241 -1.60 -27.14 1.67
N THR A 242 -2.14 -26.89 0.47
CA THR A 242 -1.60 -27.42 -0.78
C THR A 242 -0.72 -26.39 -1.43
N ILE A 243 0.54 -26.73 -1.65
CA ILE A 243 1.54 -25.92 -2.36
C ILE A 243 1.77 -26.58 -3.72
N GLU A 244 1.77 -25.79 -4.78
CA GLU A 244 2.18 -26.22 -6.12
C GLU A 244 3.59 -25.70 -6.40
N LEU A 245 4.48 -26.55 -6.91
CA LEU A 245 5.79 -26.06 -7.37
C LEU A 245 5.62 -25.09 -8.54
N THR A 246 6.35 -23.99 -8.49
CA THR A 246 6.33 -23.01 -9.58
C THR A 246 6.92 -23.62 -10.85
N ARG A 247 6.35 -23.26 -11.99
CA ARG A 247 7.02 -23.50 -13.27
C ARG A 247 8.23 -22.58 -13.35
N ASP A 248 9.38 -23.14 -13.72
CA ASP A 248 10.62 -22.38 -13.86
C ASP A 248 10.64 -21.64 -15.20
N TYR A 249 10.25 -20.37 -15.18
CA TYR A 249 10.31 -19.44 -16.31
C TYR A 249 11.71 -18.85 -16.54
N ARG A 250 12.71 -19.21 -15.74
CA ARG A 250 14.11 -18.83 -15.97
C ARG A 250 14.73 -19.68 -17.07
N ASN A 251 14.19 -20.88 -17.28
CA ASN A 251 14.58 -21.78 -18.37
C ASN A 251 14.09 -21.25 -19.73
N GLU A 252 14.99 -21.17 -20.71
CA GLU A 252 14.66 -20.73 -22.07
C GLU A 252 13.53 -21.53 -22.73
N ARG A 253 13.40 -22.82 -22.41
CA ARG A 253 12.30 -23.66 -22.95
C ARG A 253 10.92 -23.26 -22.45
N HIS A 254 10.86 -22.52 -21.35
CA HIS A 254 9.61 -22.05 -20.76
C HIS A 254 9.41 -20.55 -20.95
N ASN A 255 10.20 -19.89 -21.81
CA ASN A 255 10.06 -18.47 -22.07
C ASN A 255 8.59 -18.10 -22.42
N VAL A 256 8.20 -16.89 -22.03
CA VAL A 256 6.89 -16.31 -22.31
C VAL A 256 7.11 -15.20 -23.34
N TRP A 257 6.67 -15.42 -24.57
CA TRP A 257 6.93 -14.49 -25.69
C TRP A 257 8.41 -14.09 -25.82
N GLY A 258 9.33 -15.05 -25.70
CA GLY A 258 10.78 -14.81 -25.75
C GLY A 258 11.38 -14.22 -24.45
N VAL A 259 10.59 -13.96 -23.41
CA VAL A 259 11.06 -13.44 -22.12
C VAL A 259 11.23 -14.56 -21.11
N THR A 260 12.40 -14.62 -20.47
CA THR A 260 12.65 -15.47 -19.30
C THR A 260 12.68 -14.65 -18.02
N ALA A 261 12.28 -15.25 -16.91
CA ALA A 261 12.47 -14.66 -15.60
C ALA A 261 13.97 -14.60 -15.26
N ARG A 262 14.44 -13.47 -14.71
CA ARG A 262 15.85 -13.32 -14.29
C ARG A 262 16.08 -13.63 -12.83
N ASN A 263 15.03 -13.54 -12.02
CA ASN A 263 15.08 -13.78 -10.59
C ASN A 263 13.78 -14.44 -10.10
N ARG A 264 13.73 -14.73 -8.81
CA ARG A 264 12.60 -15.38 -8.14
C ARG A 264 11.30 -14.59 -8.24
N GLU A 265 11.37 -13.31 -8.00
CA GLU A 265 10.20 -12.42 -8.00
C GLU A 265 9.56 -12.37 -9.40
N GLN A 266 10.37 -12.26 -10.46
CA GLN A 266 9.90 -12.34 -11.84
C GLN A 266 9.33 -13.73 -12.19
N ASN A 267 9.93 -14.80 -11.67
CA ASN A 267 9.42 -16.16 -11.85
C ASN A 267 8.02 -16.31 -11.25
N PHE A 268 7.82 -15.85 -10.01
CA PHE A 268 6.51 -15.79 -9.38
C PHE A 268 5.53 -14.92 -10.16
N ALA A 269 5.95 -13.73 -10.62
CA ALA A 269 5.12 -12.86 -11.43
C ALA A 269 4.60 -13.55 -12.69
N LEU A 270 5.46 -14.24 -13.45
CA LEU A 270 5.05 -14.98 -14.64
C LEU A 270 4.12 -16.15 -14.31
N ASN A 271 4.38 -16.89 -13.23
CA ASN A 271 3.45 -17.94 -12.78
C ASN A 271 2.06 -17.35 -12.49
N LEU A 272 1.94 -16.21 -11.80
CA LEU A 272 0.66 -15.57 -11.52
C LEU A 272 -0.02 -15.02 -12.79
N LEU A 273 0.73 -14.37 -13.67
CA LEU A 273 0.21 -13.76 -14.90
C LEU A 273 -0.27 -14.82 -15.91
N MET A 274 0.44 -15.95 -16.00
CA MET A 274 0.12 -17.04 -16.93
C MET A 274 -0.92 -18.02 -16.37
N ASP A 275 -1.23 -17.97 -15.08
CA ASP A 275 -2.19 -18.89 -14.46
C ASP A 275 -3.63 -18.60 -14.92
N PRO A 276 -4.31 -19.57 -15.56
CA PRO A 276 -5.69 -19.39 -16.01
C PRO A 276 -6.71 -19.22 -14.88
N GLU A 277 -6.40 -19.62 -13.65
CA GLU A 277 -7.32 -19.53 -12.51
C GLU A 277 -7.22 -18.19 -11.76
N ILE A 278 -6.25 -17.34 -12.11
CA ILE A 278 -6.03 -16.04 -11.47
C ILE A 278 -6.55 -14.92 -12.37
N ASP A 279 -7.61 -14.26 -11.96
CA ASP A 279 -8.24 -13.18 -12.72
C ASP A 279 -7.59 -11.81 -12.45
N PHE A 280 -7.09 -11.59 -11.23
CA PHE A 280 -6.54 -10.30 -10.81
C PHE A 280 -5.11 -10.43 -10.30
N VAL A 281 -4.15 -9.80 -10.99
CA VAL A 281 -2.74 -9.82 -10.61
C VAL A 281 -2.28 -8.40 -10.30
N THR A 282 -1.59 -8.23 -9.18
CA THR A 282 -0.93 -6.97 -8.82
C THR A 282 0.57 -7.18 -8.78
N VAL A 283 1.32 -6.39 -9.54
CA VAL A 283 2.79 -6.44 -9.58
C VAL A 283 3.32 -5.09 -9.13
N LEU A 284 3.92 -5.08 -7.94
CA LEU A 284 4.59 -3.90 -7.39
C LEU A 284 6.08 -3.97 -7.64
N GLY A 285 6.74 -2.82 -7.60
CA GLY A 285 8.20 -2.77 -7.55
C GLY A 285 8.76 -1.50 -8.20
N PRO A 286 10.04 -1.17 -7.97
CA PRO A 286 10.70 -0.02 -8.56
C PRO A 286 10.69 0.01 -10.10
N ALA A 287 11.02 1.15 -10.70
CA ALA A 287 11.29 1.22 -12.13
C ALA A 287 12.41 0.24 -12.55
N GLY A 288 12.32 -0.36 -13.74
CA GLY A 288 13.35 -1.28 -14.24
C GLY A 288 13.29 -2.73 -13.72
N THR A 289 12.34 -3.09 -12.84
CA THR A 289 12.12 -4.49 -12.40
C THR A 289 11.42 -5.38 -13.43
N GLY A 290 10.96 -4.81 -14.55
CA GLY A 290 10.35 -5.55 -15.66
C GLY A 290 8.83 -5.74 -15.59
N LYS A 291 8.12 -5.07 -14.66
CA LYS A 291 6.65 -5.20 -14.47
C LYS A 291 5.85 -5.17 -15.78
N THR A 292 6.01 -4.09 -16.56
CA THR A 292 5.30 -3.86 -17.81
C THR A 292 5.71 -4.87 -18.88
N LEU A 293 7.01 -5.18 -18.99
CA LEU A 293 7.53 -6.18 -19.92
C LEU A 293 6.93 -7.57 -19.67
N LEU A 294 6.93 -8.05 -18.42
CA LEU A 294 6.38 -9.35 -18.03
C LEU A 294 4.87 -9.42 -18.29
N ALA A 295 4.14 -8.35 -17.93
CA ALA A 295 2.70 -8.29 -18.15
C ALA A 295 2.32 -8.29 -19.65
N LEU A 296 3.09 -7.59 -20.48
CA LEU A 296 2.91 -7.58 -21.93
C LEU A 296 3.26 -8.94 -22.55
N ALA A 297 4.40 -9.54 -22.17
CA ALA A 297 4.80 -10.86 -22.65
C ALA A 297 3.73 -11.92 -22.33
N ALA A 298 3.23 -11.93 -21.09
CA ALA A 298 2.16 -12.83 -20.68
C ALA A 298 0.84 -12.56 -21.42
N GLY A 299 0.48 -11.29 -21.61
CA GLY A 299 -0.70 -10.89 -22.36
C GLY A 299 -0.63 -11.26 -23.84
N LEU A 300 0.53 -11.12 -24.46
CA LEU A 300 0.78 -11.47 -25.87
C LEU A 300 0.74 -12.97 -26.08
N THR A 301 1.45 -13.74 -25.25
CA THR A 301 1.38 -15.21 -25.26
C THR A 301 -0.06 -15.69 -25.14
N GLN A 302 -0.81 -15.12 -24.19
CA GLN A 302 -2.19 -15.54 -23.96
C GLN A 302 -3.17 -15.08 -25.05
N THR A 303 -2.90 -13.97 -25.72
CA THR A 303 -3.74 -13.45 -26.83
C THR A 303 -3.42 -14.12 -28.17
N LEU A 304 -2.14 -14.31 -28.49
CA LEU A 304 -1.68 -14.70 -29.83
C LEU A 304 -1.31 -16.18 -29.95
N GLU A 305 -0.69 -16.78 -28.93
CA GLU A 305 -0.26 -18.19 -29.00
C GLU A 305 -1.36 -19.12 -28.51
N THR A 306 -1.98 -18.80 -27.36
CA THR A 306 -3.00 -19.66 -26.75
C THR A 306 -4.44 -19.26 -27.10
N ASN A 307 -4.64 -18.10 -27.75
CA ASN A 307 -5.96 -17.56 -28.11
C ASN A 307 -6.96 -17.47 -26.95
N ARG A 308 -6.48 -17.33 -25.70
CA ARG A 308 -7.30 -17.21 -24.49
C ARG A 308 -8.02 -15.87 -24.42
N PHE A 309 -7.36 -14.80 -24.84
CA PHE A 309 -7.92 -13.45 -24.87
C PHE A 309 -8.05 -12.93 -26.30
N VAL A 310 -9.06 -12.12 -26.54
CA VAL A 310 -9.35 -11.56 -27.87
C VAL A 310 -8.45 -10.37 -28.21
N GLU A 311 -8.11 -9.57 -27.19
CA GLU A 311 -7.38 -8.31 -27.32
C GLU A 311 -6.78 -7.92 -25.96
N ILE A 312 -5.62 -7.26 -26.01
CA ILE A 312 -4.98 -6.62 -24.86
C ILE A 312 -5.44 -5.16 -24.83
N ILE A 313 -5.94 -4.70 -23.68
CA ILE A 313 -6.24 -3.29 -23.47
C ILE A 313 -5.30 -2.76 -22.39
N MET A 314 -4.52 -1.75 -22.74
CA MET A 314 -3.60 -1.10 -21.82
C MET A 314 -4.05 0.32 -21.52
N THR A 315 -4.00 0.69 -20.25
CA THR A 315 -4.23 2.05 -19.78
C THR A 315 -3.10 2.45 -18.86
N ARG A 316 -2.45 3.57 -19.17
CA ARG A 316 -1.46 4.19 -18.28
C ARG A 316 -2.10 5.31 -17.50
N VAL A 317 -1.89 5.34 -16.19
CA VAL A 317 -2.43 6.36 -15.29
C VAL A 317 -1.42 7.48 -15.17
N THR A 318 -1.57 8.50 -16.00
CA THR A 318 -0.63 9.62 -16.07
C THR A 318 -1.15 10.80 -15.25
N ILE A 319 -0.25 11.46 -14.53
CA ILE A 319 -0.50 12.74 -13.89
C ILE A 319 0.35 13.77 -14.65
N PRO A 320 -0.26 14.85 -15.17
CA PRO A 320 0.50 15.87 -15.87
C PRO A 320 1.49 16.54 -14.91
N LEU A 321 2.77 16.56 -15.29
CA LEU A 321 3.82 17.31 -14.61
C LEU A 321 3.79 18.76 -15.14
N GLY A 322 3.02 19.65 -14.51
CA GLY A 322 2.98 21.08 -14.86
C GLY A 322 1.56 21.68 -14.90
N GLU A 323 1.42 22.87 -15.48
CA GLU A 323 0.10 23.39 -15.86
C GLU A 323 -0.57 22.36 -16.76
N ASP A 324 -1.81 22.00 -16.41
CA ASP A 324 -2.67 21.10 -17.18
C ASP A 324 -2.50 21.50 -18.64
N ILE A 325 -1.84 20.64 -19.44
CA ILE A 325 -1.77 20.86 -20.89
C ILE A 325 -3.22 20.74 -21.31
N GLY A 326 -3.92 21.88 -21.36
CA GLY A 326 -5.35 21.93 -21.61
C GLY A 326 -5.65 21.03 -22.81
N PHE A 327 -6.81 20.38 -22.80
CA PHE A 327 -7.22 19.36 -23.78
C PHE A 327 -6.44 19.44 -25.10
N LEU A 328 -5.39 18.62 -25.24
CA LEU A 328 -4.66 18.48 -26.50
C LEU A 328 -5.71 18.22 -27.60
N PRO A 329 -5.86 19.06 -28.63
CA PRO A 329 -6.76 18.76 -29.74
C PRO A 329 -6.20 17.55 -30.48
N GLY A 330 -7.05 16.56 -30.78
CA GLY A 330 -6.61 15.31 -31.40
C GLY A 330 -7.38 14.08 -30.94
N THR A 331 -7.07 12.94 -31.54
CA THR A 331 -7.61 11.63 -31.19
C THR A 331 -7.11 11.15 -29.82
N GLU A 332 -7.77 10.17 -29.21
CA GLU A 332 -7.32 9.59 -27.93
C GLU A 332 -5.87 9.10 -28.00
N GLU A 333 -5.45 8.57 -29.15
CA GLU A 333 -4.12 8.03 -29.39
C GLU A 333 -3.05 9.13 -29.47
N GLU A 334 -3.31 10.22 -30.19
CA GLU A 334 -2.42 11.40 -30.27
C GLU A 334 -2.20 12.05 -28.90
N LYS A 335 -3.20 12.07 -28.03
CA LYS A 335 -3.06 12.61 -26.65
C LYS A 335 -2.23 11.71 -25.75
N MET A 336 -2.21 10.41 -26.04
CA MET A 336 -1.44 9.43 -25.29
C MET A 336 -0.02 9.29 -25.83
N GLU A 337 0.27 9.78 -27.04
CA GLU A 337 1.55 9.67 -27.75
C GLU A 337 2.79 9.99 -26.90
N PRO A 338 2.84 11.05 -26.05
CA PRO A 338 4.01 11.31 -25.21
C PRO A 338 4.35 10.15 -24.24
N TRP A 339 3.35 9.34 -23.89
CA TRP A 339 3.46 8.23 -22.95
C TRP A 339 3.66 6.88 -23.62
N MET A 340 3.55 6.86 -24.96
CA MET A 340 3.65 5.68 -25.81
C MET A 340 5.08 5.19 -26.01
N GLY A 341 6.08 6.08 -25.90
CA GLY A 341 7.49 5.73 -26.15
C GLY A 341 7.94 4.53 -25.33
N ALA A 342 7.76 4.58 -24.00
CA ALA A 342 8.15 3.48 -23.11
C ALA A 342 7.42 2.15 -23.40
N LEU A 343 6.19 2.20 -23.93
CA LEU A 343 5.49 0.99 -24.36
C LEU A 343 6.09 0.45 -25.66
N MET A 344 6.36 1.32 -26.63
CA MET A 344 6.98 0.93 -27.89
C MET A 344 8.37 0.32 -27.66
N ASP A 345 9.16 0.87 -26.73
CA ASP A 345 10.45 0.30 -26.33
C ASP A 345 10.30 -1.14 -25.80
N ASN A 346 9.30 -1.39 -24.95
CA ASN A 346 9.01 -2.75 -24.48
C ASN A 346 8.55 -3.67 -25.62
N LEU A 347 7.75 -3.18 -26.56
CA LEU A 347 7.32 -3.96 -27.73
C LEU A 347 8.49 -4.23 -28.69
N GLU A 348 9.46 -3.34 -28.80
CA GLU A 348 10.67 -3.56 -29.59
C GLU A 348 11.50 -4.69 -28.98
N VAL A 349 11.67 -4.71 -27.65
CA VAL A 349 12.34 -5.83 -26.95
C VAL A 349 11.62 -7.15 -27.23
N LEU A 350 10.28 -7.16 -27.21
CA LEU A 350 9.46 -8.35 -27.45
C LEU A 350 9.38 -8.78 -28.92
N THR A 351 9.77 -7.91 -29.86
CA THR A 351 9.81 -8.22 -31.31
C THR A 351 11.21 -8.51 -31.83
N GLY A 352 12.25 -8.02 -31.15
CA GLY A 352 13.65 -8.27 -31.48
C GLY A 352 14.09 -9.73 -31.29
N SER A 353 13.34 -10.51 -30.50
CA SER A 353 13.55 -11.95 -30.27
C SER A 353 13.03 -12.86 -31.38
N GLN A 354 12.35 -12.34 -32.41
CA GLN A 354 11.79 -13.14 -33.51
C GLN A 354 12.75 -13.23 -34.70
N GLU A 355 13.07 -14.45 -35.16
CA GLU A 355 14.07 -14.77 -36.20
C GLU A 355 13.72 -14.31 -37.65
N GLY A 356 12.68 -13.51 -37.83
CA GLY A 356 12.34 -12.94 -39.14
C GLY A 356 13.13 -11.65 -39.40
N GLY A 357 13.82 -11.56 -40.55
CA GLY A 357 14.48 -10.31 -41.00
C GLY A 357 13.54 -9.09 -41.03
N ASN A 358 14.01 -7.92 -41.51
CA ASN A 358 13.26 -6.63 -41.44
C ASN A 358 11.77 -6.70 -41.86
N TRP A 359 11.42 -7.57 -42.82
CA TRP A 359 10.04 -7.78 -43.27
C TRP A 359 9.15 -8.57 -42.29
N GLY A 360 9.70 -9.58 -41.61
CA GLY A 360 8.99 -10.33 -40.59
C GLY A 360 8.70 -9.48 -39.35
N ARG A 361 9.64 -8.60 -38.99
CA ARG A 361 9.46 -7.62 -37.90
C ARG A 361 8.34 -6.61 -38.19
N ALA A 362 8.23 -6.12 -39.43
CA ALA A 362 7.15 -5.20 -39.81
C ALA A 362 5.76 -5.85 -39.72
N ALA A 363 5.61 -7.07 -40.23
CA ALA A 363 4.35 -7.83 -40.15
C ALA A 363 3.97 -8.18 -38.70
N THR A 364 4.94 -8.60 -37.88
CA THR A 364 4.72 -8.84 -36.45
C THR A 364 4.30 -7.56 -35.72
N HIS A 365 4.93 -6.43 -36.03
CA HIS A 365 4.59 -5.14 -35.44
C HIS A 365 3.17 -4.68 -35.79
N ASP A 366 2.72 -4.86 -37.03
CA ASP A 366 1.35 -4.56 -37.43
C ASP A 366 0.32 -5.49 -36.75
N LEU A 367 0.65 -6.77 -36.58
CA LEU A 367 -0.19 -7.71 -35.82
C LEU A 367 -0.31 -7.31 -34.34
N LEU A 368 0.81 -6.93 -33.72
CA LEU A 368 0.84 -6.48 -32.33
C LEU A 368 0.02 -5.20 -32.13
N ARG A 369 0.18 -4.21 -33.02
CA ARG A 369 -0.60 -2.97 -33.01
C ARG A 369 -2.10 -3.21 -33.15
N ASN A 370 -2.50 -4.24 -33.89
CA ASN A 370 -3.91 -4.60 -34.03
C ASN A 370 -4.49 -5.30 -32.80
N ARG A 371 -3.66 -5.97 -31.98
CA ARG A 371 -4.08 -6.74 -30.80
C ARG A 371 -3.91 -5.99 -29.48
N ILE A 372 -3.12 -4.93 -29.46
CA ILE A 372 -2.93 -4.07 -28.29
C ILE A 372 -3.68 -2.76 -28.54
N ARG A 373 -4.67 -2.46 -27.70
CA ARG A 373 -5.39 -1.18 -27.71
C ARG A 373 -5.04 -0.36 -26.50
N ILE A 374 -4.66 0.88 -26.75
CA ILE A 374 -4.31 1.80 -25.68
C ILE A 374 -5.45 2.75 -25.50
N ARG A 375 -5.94 2.81 -24.27
CA ARG A 375 -7.18 3.48 -23.91
C ARG A 375 -6.96 4.33 -22.69
N SER A 376 -7.59 5.49 -22.66
CA SER A 376 -7.63 6.34 -21.48
C SER A 376 -8.51 5.71 -20.40
N LEU A 377 -8.33 6.17 -19.15
CA LEU A 377 -9.19 5.78 -18.04
C LEU A 377 -10.67 6.11 -18.28
N ASN A 378 -10.96 7.19 -19.02
CA ASN A 378 -12.32 7.60 -19.32
C ASN A 378 -13.02 6.62 -20.27
N PHE A 379 -12.30 5.99 -21.20
CA PHE A 379 -12.84 4.99 -22.10
C PHE A 379 -13.42 3.78 -21.36
N MET A 380 -12.84 3.42 -20.22
CA MET A 380 -13.23 2.26 -19.42
C MET A 380 -14.58 2.45 -18.72
N ARG A 381 -15.04 3.69 -18.53
CA ARG A 381 -16.29 3.99 -17.81
C ARG A 381 -17.51 3.50 -18.59
N GLY A 382 -18.41 2.82 -17.88
CA GLY A 382 -19.70 2.36 -18.44
C GLY A 382 -19.60 1.13 -19.35
N ARG A 383 -18.41 0.55 -19.54
CA ARG A 383 -18.21 -0.65 -20.37
C ARG A 383 -18.12 -1.92 -19.52
N THR A 384 -18.18 -3.07 -20.18
CA THR A 384 -17.83 -4.37 -19.60
C THR A 384 -16.94 -5.09 -20.60
N PHE A 385 -15.78 -5.58 -20.16
CA PHE A 385 -14.81 -6.26 -21.00
C PHE A 385 -14.93 -7.77 -20.79
N LEU A 386 -15.12 -8.51 -21.88
CA LEU A 386 -15.24 -9.97 -21.88
C LEU A 386 -14.07 -10.58 -22.63
N ASN A 387 -13.48 -11.65 -22.07
CA ASN A 387 -12.36 -12.36 -22.69
C ASN A 387 -11.20 -11.43 -23.10
N ARG A 388 -10.88 -10.42 -22.27
CA ARG A 388 -9.80 -9.45 -22.53
C ARG A 388 -8.65 -9.61 -21.54
N TYR A 389 -7.45 -9.17 -21.93
CA TYR A 389 -6.34 -8.99 -21.01
C TYR A 389 -6.15 -7.49 -20.77
N LEU A 390 -6.45 -7.04 -19.55
CA LEU A 390 -6.39 -5.63 -19.18
C LEU A 390 -5.07 -5.35 -18.43
N ILE A 391 -4.35 -4.31 -18.82
CA ILE A 391 -3.16 -3.83 -18.12
C ILE A 391 -3.42 -2.40 -17.64
N LEU A 392 -3.36 -2.18 -16.32
CA LEU A 392 -3.35 -0.86 -15.71
C LEU A 392 -1.92 -0.56 -15.25
N ASP A 393 -1.24 0.31 -15.98
CA ASP A 393 0.13 0.73 -15.68
C ASP A 393 0.14 2.06 -14.93
N GLU A 394 1.17 2.28 -14.10
CA GLU A 394 1.25 3.37 -13.12
C GLU A 394 0.05 3.43 -12.16
N ALA A 395 -0.49 2.27 -11.78
CA ALA A 395 -1.72 2.16 -11.01
C ALA A 395 -1.61 2.74 -9.58
N GLN A 396 -0.40 3.04 -9.08
CA GLN A 396 -0.18 3.73 -7.81
C GLN A 396 -0.86 5.11 -7.77
N ASN A 397 -1.06 5.72 -8.93
CA ASN A 397 -1.65 7.03 -9.11
C ASN A 397 -3.19 7.03 -9.10
N LEU A 398 -3.83 5.86 -8.94
CA LEU A 398 -5.28 5.74 -8.82
C LEU A 398 -5.74 5.94 -7.39
N THR A 399 -6.89 6.59 -7.20
CA THR A 399 -7.62 6.53 -5.92
C THR A 399 -8.32 5.17 -5.74
N PRO A 400 -8.66 4.74 -4.51
CA PRO A 400 -9.45 3.53 -4.26
C PRO A 400 -10.78 3.49 -5.02
N LYS A 401 -11.44 4.64 -5.18
CA LYS A 401 -12.70 4.76 -5.92
C LYS A 401 -12.50 4.52 -7.42
N GLN A 402 -11.43 5.06 -8.02
CA GLN A 402 -11.10 4.83 -9.42
C GLN A 402 -10.68 3.37 -9.65
N MET A 403 -9.83 2.81 -8.79
CA MET A 403 -9.42 1.41 -8.84
C MET A 403 -10.64 0.47 -8.84
N LYS A 404 -11.56 0.64 -7.88
CA LYS A 404 -12.83 -0.11 -7.83
C LYS A 404 -13.64 0.05 -9.12
N ALA A 405 -13.73 1.27 -9.65
CA ALA A 405 -14.51 1.55 -10.86
C ALA A 405 -13.94 0.90 -12.12
N LEU A 406 -12.63 0.63 -12.16
CA LEU A 406 -11.95 -0.07 -13.26
C LEU A 406 -12.03 -1.59 -13.10
N ILE A 407 -11.72 -2.12 -11.92
CA ILE A 407 -11.76 -3.58 -11.66
C ILE A 407 -13.16 -4.13 -11.95
N THR A 408 -14.22 -3.42 -11.56
CA THR A 408 -15.62 -3.83 -11.80
C THR A 408 -16.04 -3.83 -13.28
N ARG A 409 -15.15 -3.47 -14.21
CA ARG A 409 -15.37 -3.55 -15.66
C ARG A 409 -14.88 -4.86 -16.26
N ALA A 410 -14.07 -5.63 -15.52
CA ALA A 410 -13.68 -6.97 -15.92
C ALA A 410 -14.90 -7.90 -15.79
N GLY A 411 -15.47 -8.30 -16.93
CA GLY A 411 -16.48 -9.34 -17.00
C GLY A 411 -15.87 -10.73 -17.18
N PRO A 412 -16.70 -11.78 -17.35
CA PRO A 412 -16.23 -13.16 -17.47
C PRO A 412 -15.10 -13.37 -18.48
N GLY A 413 -14.14 -14.21 -18.10
CA GLY A 413 -12.97 -14.56 -18.91
C GLY A 413 -11.95 -13.44 -19.08
N THR A 414 -12.07 -12.32 -18.37
CA THR A 414 -11.11 -11.22 -18.41
C THR A 414 -10.10 -11.33 -17.29
N LYS A 415 -8.81 -11.15 -17.62
CA LYS A 415 -7.72 -11.03 -16.65
C LYS A 415 -7.28 -9.57 -16.55
N LEU A 416 -7.00 -9.10 -15.35
CA LEU A 416 -6.58 -7.73 -15.06
C LEU A 416 -5.24 -7.74 -14.32
N ALA A 417 -4.21 -7.16 -14.94
CA ALA A 417 -2.90 -6.91 -14.35
C ALA A 417 -2.78 -5.43 -13.95
N CYS A 418 -2.57 -5.15 -12.66
CA CYS A 418 -2.29 -3.82 -12.13
C CYS A 418 -0.82 -3.71 -11.76
N LEU A 419 -0.12 -2.76 -12.39
CA LEU A 419 1.32 -2.57 -12.24
C LEU A 419 1.57 -1.20 -11.61
N GLY A 420 2.56 -1.10 -10.74
CA GLY A 420 2.91 0.20 -10.18
C GLY A 420 4.11 0.17 -9.26
N ASN A 421 4.50 1.37 -8.82
CA ASN A 421 5.53 1.57 -7.82
C ASN A 421 4.99 2.49 -6.72
N ILE A 422 4.74 1.95 -5.53
CA ILE A 422 4.16 2.72 -4.42
C ILE A 422 5.12 3.83 -3.94
N ALA A 423 6.43 3.64 -4.07
CA ALA A 423 7.43 4.66 -3.74
C ALA A 423 7.52 5.80 -4.77
N GLN A 424 6.81 5.71 -5.91
CA GLN A 424 6.77 6.73 -6.98
C GLN A 424 5.33 7.13 -7.28
N ILE A 425 4.67 7.74 -6.30
CA ILE A 425 3.36 8.36 -6.49
C ILE A 425 3.58 9.78 -7.01
N ASP A 426 3.10 10.07 -8.22
CA ASP A 426 3.35 11.35 -8.89
C ASP A 426 2.35 12.43 -8.46
N THR A 427 1.29 12.06 -7.73
CA THR A 427 0.25 12.99 -7.30
C THR A 427 0.41 13.38 -5.83
N PRO A 428 0.36 14.68 -5.49
CA PRO A 428 0.40 15.12 -4.10
C PRO A 428 -0.86 14.75 -3.31
N TYR A 429 -1.89 14.18 -3.94
CA TYR A 429 -3.16 13.83 -3.30
C TYR A 429 -3.22 12.37 -2.81
N LEU A 430 -2.23 11.55 -3.16
CA LEU A 430 -2.13 10.16 -2.76
C LEU A 430 -0.82 9.95 -1.99
N THR A 431 -0.87 8.96 -1.12
CA THR A 431 0.26 8.45 -0.36
C THR A 431 0.24 6.93 -0.47
N GLU A 432 1.32 6.28 -0.03
CA GLU A 432 1.46 4.83 -0.12
C GLU A 432 0.27 4.08 0.47
N MET A 433 -0.19 4.51 1.66
CA MET A 433 -1.33 3.93 2.35
C MET A 433 -2.69 4.26 1.74
N THR A 434 -2.74 5.27 0.88
CA THR A 434 -4.01 5.82 0.37
C THR A 434 -4.18 5.64 -1.13
N SER A 435 -3.15 5.12 -1.80
CA SER A 435 -3.20 4.64 -3.16
C SER A 435 -4.27 3.55 -3.33
N GLY A 436 -4.97 3.61 -4.45
CA GLY A 436 -5.90 2.59 -4.89
C GLY A 436 -5.24 1.25 -5.14
N LEU A 437 -3.94 1.23 -5.47
CA LEU A 437 -3.17 0.02 -5.66
C LEU A 437 -2.94 -0.70 -4.33
N THR A 438 -2.45 -0.01 -3.30
CA THR A 438 -2.33 -0.54 -1.93
C THR A 438 -3.66 -0.99 -1.36
N TYR A 439 -4.72 -0.23 -1.61
CA TYR A 439 -6.08 -0.61 -1.23
C TYR A 439 -6.53 -1.92 -1.91
N ALA A 440 -6.25 -2.09 -3.20
CA ALA A 440 -6.59 -3.31 -3.92
C ALA A 440 -5.80 -4.52 -3.41
N VAL A 441 -4.47 -4.41 -3.23
CA VAL A 441 -3.63 -5.49 -2.70
C VAL A 441 -4.19 -6.00 -1.38
N ASN A 442 -4.48 -5.10 -0.43
CA ASN A 442 -5.01 -5.48 0.87
C ASN A 442 -6.42 -6.10 0.80
N ARG A 443 -7.30 -5.59 -0.08
CA ARG A 443 -8.69 -6.04 -0.13
C ARG A 443 -8.90 -7.35 -0.89
N PHE A 444 -8.00 -7.65 -1.82
CA PHE A 444 -7.98 -8.88 -2.60
C PHE A 444 -7.15 -9.99 -1.91
N ARG A 445 -6.36 -9.65 -0.88
CA ARG A 445 -5.72 -10.64 -0.01
C ARG A 445 -6.76 -11.65 0.50
N GLY A 446 -6.49 -12.93 0.29
CA GLY A 446 -7.40 -14.02 0.65
C GLY A 446 -8.36 -14.47 -0.45
N TRP A 447 -8.46 -13.76 -1.58
CA TRP A 447 -9.28 -14.22 -2.71
C TRP A 447 -8.49 -15.18 -3.61
N ALA A 448 -9.02 -16.39 -3.80
CA ALA A 448 -8.35 -17.48 -4.52
C ALA A 448 -8.06 -17.20 -6.00
N HIS A 449 -8.70 -16.19 -6.59
CA HIS A 449 -8.50 -15.79 -8.00
C HIS A 449 -7.70 -14.48 -8.11
N SER A 450 -6.99 -14.06 -7.05
CA SER A 450 -6.02 -12.98 -7.12
C SER A 450 -4.62 -13.40 -6.70
N GLY A 451 -3.63 -12.76 -7.30
CA GLY A 451 -2.22 -12.88 -6.94
C GLY A 451 -1.58 -11.51 -6.74
N HIS A 452 -0.61 -11.45 -5.84
CA HIS A 452 0.20 -10.27 -5.60
C HIS A 452 1.68 -10.67 -5.58
N VAL A 453 2.55 -9.84 -6.12
CA VAL A 453 3.99 -9.96 -5.99
C VAL A 453 4.65 -8.58 -6.00
N THR A 454 5.62 -8.38 -5.12
CA THR A 454 6.50 -7.21 -5.12
C THR A 454 7.86 -7.61 -5.67
N LEU A 455 8.28 -6.94 -6.74
CA LEU A 455 9.62 -7.03 -7.32
C LEU A 455 10.52 -6.05 -6.58
N VAL A 456 11.48 -6.54 -5.82
CA VAL A 456 12.43 -5.75 -5.03
C VAL A 456 13.70 -5.50 -5.84
N ARG A 457 14.21 -6.52 -6.54
CA ARG A 457 15.47 -6.41 -7.28
C ARG A 457 15.22 -5.98 -8.73
N GLY A 458 15.65 -4.76 -9.03
CA GLY A 458 15.80 -4.27 -10.40
C GLY A 458 17.03 -4.88 -11.07
N GLU A 459 16.94 -5.13 -12.36
CA GLU A 459 18.10 -5.48 -13.20
C GLU A 459 18.50 -4.20 -13.94
N ARG A 460 18.96 -3.19 -13.20
CA ARG A 460 19.34 -1.91 -13.81
C ARG A 460 20.83 -1.90 -14.19
N SER A 461 21.21 -0.87 -14.94
CA SER A 461 22.62 -0.59 -15.14
C SER A 461 23.24 -0.12 -13.83
N ARG A 462 24.55 -0.35 -13.67
CA ARG A 462 25.34 0.10 -12.50
C ARG A 462 25.10 1.58 -12.14
N LEU A 463 24.80 2.44 -13.12
CA LEU A 463 24.50 3.86 -12.90
C LEU A 463 23.13 4.09 -12.27
N ALA A 464 22.11 3.39 -12.76
CA ALA A 464 20.73 3.58 -12.32
C ALA A 464 20.42 2.89 -10.98
N ASP A 465 21.19 1.87 -10.61
CA ASP A 465 21.19 1.34 -9.24
C ASP A 465 21.82 2.35 -8.28
N PHE A 466 23.05 2.79 -8.56
CA PHE A 466 23.75 3.77 -7.70
C PHE A 466 22.96 5.07 -7.52
N ALA A 467 22.34 5.60 -8.59
CA ALA A 467 21.51 6.80 -8.51
C ALA A 467 20.26 6.62 -7.64
N SER A 468 19.67 5.42 -7.62
CA SER A 468 18.47 5.13 -6.82
C SER A 468 18.76 5.04 -5.32
N ASP A 469 19.98 4.69 -4.95
CA ASP A 469 20.40 4.54 -3.57
C ASP A 469 20.80 5.88 -2.93
N ILE A 470 21.24 6.86 -3.75
CA ILE A 470 21.80 8.13 -3.26
C ILE A 470 20.92 9.37 -3.49
N LEU A 471 19.94 9.31 -4.39
CA LEU A 471 19.01 10.41 -4.71
C LEU A 471 17.62 10.10 -4.18
#